data_AF-A0A140T957-F1
#
_entry.id   AF-A0A140T957-F1
#
_cell.length_a   1.000
_cell.length_b   1.000
_cell.length_c   1.000
_cell.angle_alpha   90.00
_cell.angle_beta   90.00
_cell.angle_gamma   90.00
#
_symmetry.space_group_name_H-M   'P 1'
#
loop_
_entity.id
_entity.type
_entity.pdbx_description
1 polymer ?
#
loop_
_entity_poly.entity_id
_entity_poly.type
_entity_poly.pdbx_seq_one_letter_code
_entity_poly.pdbx_strand_id
1 'polypeptide(L)'
;VKIQGQNKEMLAAACQMFLGKTEAEIAHIALETLEGHQRAIMAHMTVEEIYKDRQKFSEQVFKVASSDLVNMGISVVSYTLKDIHDDQDYLHSLGKARTAQVQKDARIGEAEAKRDAGIREAKAKQEKVSAQYLSEIE
;
A
#
# COMPACT_ATOMS: atom_id res chain seq x y z
N VAL A 1 14.19 16.35 -6.90
CA VAL A 1 15.58 16.03 -7.30
C VAL A 1 16.49 17.23 -7.07
N LYS A 2 17.80 17.04 -6.82
CA LYS A 2 18.79 18.11 -6.63
C LYS A 2 20.15 17.71 -7.24
N ILE A 3 20.92 18.66 -7.76
CA ILE A 3 22.32 18.41 -8.17
C ILE A 3 23.22 18.58 -6.94
N GLN A 4 24.06 17.59 -6.64
CA GLN A 4 24.96 17.61 -5.49
C GLN A 4 26.27 18.34 -5.83
N GLY A 5 26.41 19.60 -5.39
CA GLY A 5 27.62 20.39 -5.62
C GLY A 5 28.82 20.02 -4.71
N GLN A 6 28.61 19.26 -3.64
CA GLN A 6 29.68 18.85 -2.72
C GLN A 6 30.46 17.63 -3.24
N ASN A 7 29.84 16.80 -4.07
CA ASN A 7 30.50 15.68 -4.71
C ASN A 7 31.02 16.11 -6.10
N LYS A 8 32.35 16.23 -6.22
CA LYS A 8 33.01 16.68 -7.47
C LYS A 8 32.74 15.76 -8.66
N GLU A 9 32.59 14.46 -8.44
CA GLU A 9 32.31 13.50 -9.51
C GLU A 9 30.88 13.65 -10.02
N MET A 10 29.91 13.74 -9.11
CA MET A 10 28.51 14.01 -9.49
C MET A 10 28.35 15.37 -10.17
N LEU A 11 29.06 16.39 -9.69
CA LEU A 11 29.06 17.71 -10.31
C LEU A 11 29.63 17.65 -11.74
N ALA A 12 30.75 16.95 -11.95
CA ALA A 12 31.34 16.77 -13.26
C ALA A 12 30.40 16.02 -14.23
N ALA A 13 29.74 14.96 -13.77
CA ALA A 13 28.76 14.22 -14.55
C ALA A 13 27.55 15.08 -14.93
N ALA A 14 27.01 15.84 -13.96
CA ALA A 14 25.91 16.78 -14.21
C ALA A 14 26.33 17.88 -15.19
N CYS A 15 27.52 18.45 -15.05
CA CYS A 15 28.05 19.42 -16.01
C CYS A 15 28.18 18.80 -17.40
N GLN A 16 28.76 17.61 -17.53
CA GLN A 16 28.92 16.96 -18.83
C GLN A 16 27.56 16.67 -19.50
N MET A 17 26.56 16.28 -18.74
CA MET A 17 25.25 15.92 -19.28
C MET A 17 24.35 17.12 -19.56
N PHE A 18 24.44 18.17 -18.74
CA PHE A 18 23.47 19.27 -18.72
C PHE A 18 24.06 20.62 -19.13
N LEU A 19 25.36 20.71 -19.49
CA LEU A 19 25.96 21.95 -19.97
C LEU A 19 25.18 22.47 -21.20
N GLY A 20 24.73 23.72 -21.11
CA GLY A 20 23.95 24.37 -22.18
C GLY A 20 22.46 24.03 -22.19
N LYS A 21 21.97 23.18 -21.27
CA LYS A 21 20.54 22.92 -21.09
C LYS A 21 19.92 23.90 -20.09
N THR A 22 18.67 24.22 -20.33
CA THR A 22 17.81 24.96 -19.40
C THR A 22 17.37 24.07 -18.25
N GLU A 23 16.97 24.68 -17.13
CA GLU A 23 16.42 23.94 -15.98
C GLU A 23 15.20 23.09 -16.35
N ALA A 24 14.36 23.57 -17.27
CA ALA A 24 13.20 22.85 -17.78
C ALA A 24 13.59 21.56 -18.52
N GLU A 25 14.63 21.61 -19.37
CA GLU A 25 15.14 20.43 -20.06
C GLU A 25 15.74 19.42 -19.08
N ILE A 26 16.47 19.88 -18.06
CA ILE A 26 17.04 19.00 -17.03
C ILE A 26 15.92 18.33 -16.22
N ALA A 27 14.89 19.09 -15.84
CA ALA A 27 13.73 18.56 -15.14
C ALA A 27 12.97 17.54 -16.00
N HIS A 28 12.84 17.81 -17.31
CA HIS A 28 12.19 16.89 -18.24
C HIS A 28 12.97 15.57 -18.38
N ILE A 29 14.28 15.61 -18.55
CA ILE A 29 15.14 14.41 -18.60
C ILE A 29 14.99 13.60 -17.32
N ALA A 30 15.06 14.26 -16.15
CA ALA A 30 14.91 13.58 -14.86
C ALA A 30 13.51 12.93 -14.71
N LEU A 31 12.46 13.61 -15.20
CA LEU A 31 11.10 13.10 -15.21
C LEU A 31 10.97 11.88 -16.11
N GLU A 32 11.45 11.93 -17.36
CA GLU A 32 11.38 10.82 -18.31
C GLU A 32 12.10 9.58 -17.77
N THR A 33 13.28 9.75 -17.16
CA THR A 33 13.98 8.63 -16.52
C THR A 33 13.18 8.04 -15.36
N LEU A 34 12.63 8.88 -14.48
CA LEU A 34 11.79 8.42 -13.37
C LEU A 34 10.55 7.67 -13.87
N GLU A 35 9.87 8.18 -14.89
CA GLU A 35 8.70 7.54 -15.50
C GLU A 35 9.06 6.22 -16.19
N GLY A 36 10.23 6.16 -16.85
CA GLY A 36 10.75 4.94 -17.45
C GLY A 36 10.92 3.83 -16.41
N HIS A 37 11.57 4.14 -15.29
CA HIS A 37 11.74 3.21 -14.17
C HIS A 37 10.39 2.85 -13.53
N GLN A 38 9.51 3.82 -13.31
CA GLN A 38 8.17 3.59 -12.78
C GLN A 38 7.40 2.59 -13.65
N ARG A 39 7.39 2.78 -14.97
CA ARG A 39 6.72 1.91 -15.94
C ARG A 39 7.33 0.51 -15.94
N ALA A 40 8.64 0.38 -15.83
CA ALA A 40 9.32 -0.92 -15.76
C ALA A 40 8.93 -1.71 -14.49
N ILE A 41 8.86 -1.05 -13.33
CA ILE A 41 8.41 -1.69 -12.08
C ILE A 41 6.93 -2.08 -12.18
N MET A 42 6.08 -1.20 -12.72
CA MET A 42 4.66 -1.50 -12.94
C MET A 42 4.44 -2.72 -13.85
N ALA A 43 5.34 -3.00 -14.80
CA ALA A 43 5.21 -4.16 -15.67
C ALA A 43 5.37 -5.51 -14.94
N HIS A 44 5.99 -5.51 -13.75
CA HIS A 44 6.26 -6.73 -12.97
C HIS A 44 5.37 -6.86 -11.73
N MET A 45 4.53 -5.86 -11.43
CA MET A 45 3.63 -5.84 -10.28
C MET A 45 2.18 -5.75 -10.74
N THR A 46 1.31 -6.47 -10.03
CA THR A 46 -0.13 -6.34 -10.25
C THR A 46 -0.66 -5.04 -9.66
N VAL A 47 -1.78 -4.54 -10.20
CA VAL A 47 -2.43 -3.32 -9.71
C VAL A 47 -2.80 -3.46 -8.22
N GLU A 48 -3.22 -4.66 -7.81
CA GLU A 48 -3.58 -4.99 -6.44
C GLU A 48 -2.38 -4.96 -5.49
N GLU A 49 -1.20 -5.39 -5.93
CA GLU A 49 0.03 -5.30 -5.13
C GLU A 49 0.45 -3.85 -4.92
N ILE A 50 0.44 -3.04 -5.98
CA ILE A 50 0.77 -1.61 -5.90
C ILE A 50 -0.23 -0.90 -4.99
N TYR A 51 -1.52 -1.24 -5.08
CA TYR A 51 -2.56 -0.63 -4.27
C TYR A 51 -2.47 -1.01 -2.79
N LYS A 52 -2.13 -2.28 -2.48
CA LYS A 52 -1.97 -2.77 -1.10
C LYS A 52 -0.71 -2.24 -0.44
N ASP A 53 0.39 -2.12 -1.19
CA ASP A 53 1.71 -1.74 -0.66
C ASP A 53 2.37 -0.67 -1.53
N ARG A 54 1.84 0.55 -1.41
CA ARG A 54 2.35 1.75 -2.11
C ARG A 54 3.76 2.11 -1.68
N GLN A 55 4.12 1.81 -0.44
CA GLN A 55 5.44 2.10 0.10
C GLN A 55 6.48 1.22 -0.58
N LYS A 56 6.26 -0.09 -0.64
CA LYS A 56 7.16 -1.02 -1.34
C LYS A 56 7.36 -0.66 -2.80
N PHE A 57 6.28 -0.31 -3.51
CA PHE A 57 6.39 0.18 -4.88
C PHE A 57 7.26 1.44 -4.95
N SER A 58 6.99 2.42 -4.08
CA SER A 58 7.74 3.68 -4.05
C SER A 58 9.22 3.47 -3.73
N GLU A 59 9.56 2.57 -2.81
CA GLU A 59 10.92 2.20 -2.45
C GLU A 59 11.66 1.52 -3.61
N GLN A 60 10.98 0.63 -4.34
CA GLN A 60 11.57 -0.05 -5.51
C GLN A 60 11.87 0.94 -6.64
N VAL A 61 10.90 1.80 -6.99
CA VAL A 61 11.11 2.83 -8.01
C VAL A 61 12.21 3.79 -7.57
N PHE A 62 12.20 4.23 -6.32
CA PHE A 62 13.25 5.08 -5.77
C PHE A 62 14.63 4.43 -5.87
N LYS A 63 14.78 3.16 -5.49
CA LYS A 63 16.07 2.46 -5.50
C LYS A 63 16.66 2.37 -6.90
N VAL A 64 15.85 1.98 -7.89
CA VAL A 64 16.33 1.80 -9.27
C VAL A 64 16.59 3.16 -9.92
N ALA A 65 15.64 4.11 -9.83
CA ALA A 65 15.78 5.42 -10.43
C ALA A 65 16.89 6.26 -9.79
N SER A 66 17.10 6.14 -8.48
CA SER A 66 18.16 6.89 -7.78
C SER A 66 19.55 6.47 -8.25
N SER A 67 19.79 5.17 -8.50
CA SER A 67 21.08 4.71 -9.02
C SER A 67 21.39 5.34 -10.38
N ASP A 68 20.39 5.43 -11.24
CA ASP A 68 20.54 5.93 -12.60
C ASP A 68 20.70 7.45 -12.63
N LEU A 69 19.88 8.16 -11.85
CA LEU A 69 19.97 9.62 -11.70
C LEU A 69 21.29 10.06 -11.05
N VAL A 70 21.85 9.26 -10.14
CA VAL A 70 23.17 9.55 -9.53
C VAL A 70 24.27 9.53 -10.58
N ASN A 71 24.22 8.61 -11.55
CA ASN A 71 25.16 8.61 -12.69
C ASN A 71 25.04 9.87 -13.55
N MET A 72 23.89 10.53 -13.51
CA MET A 72 23.66 11.83 -14.14
C MET A 72 24.08 13.02 -13.29
N GLY A 73 24.57 12.78 -12.08
CA GLY A 73 24.82 13.83 -11.09
C GLY A 73 23.57 14.39 -10.41
N ILE A 74 22.42 13.73 -10.57
CA ILE A 74 21.15 14.08 -9.94
C ILE A 74 20.92 13.18 -8.71
N SER A 75 20.67 13.81 -7.56
CA SER A 75 20.26 13.13 -6.34
C SER A 75 18.74 13.21 -6.17
N VAL A 76 18.11 12.07 -5.98
CA VAL A 76 16.69 11.98 -5.59
C VAL A 76 16.60 12.17 -4.08
N VAL A 77 15.84 13.16 -3.63
CA VAL A 77 15.66 13.45 -2.20
C VAL A 77 14.55 12.58 -1.62
N SER A 78 13.43 12.50 -2.34
CA SER A 78 12.28 11.70 -1.98
C SER A 78 11.49 11.34 -3.23
N TYR A 79 10.77 10.22 -3.15
CA TYR A 79 9.79 9.78 -4.14
C TYR A 79 8.54 9.35 -3.38
N THR A 80 7.38 9.80 -3.82
CA THR A 80 6.11 9.47 -3.18
C THR A 80 5.06 9.29 -4.25
N LEU A 81 4.39 8.15 -4.24
CA LEU A 81 3.25 7.89 -5.09
C LEU A 81 2.05 8.69 -4.57
N LYS A 82 1.49 9.56 -5.41
CA LYS A 82 0.35 10.41 -5.05
C LYS A 82 -0.96 9.62 -5.13
N ASP A 83 -1.47 9.40 -6.34
CA ASP A 83 -2.73 8.71 -6.56
C ASP A 83 -2.59 7.61 -7.62
N ILE A 84 -3.44 6.58 -7.53
CA ILE A 84 -3.55 5.50 -8.52
C ILE A 84 -5.01 5.50 -8.95
N HIS A 85 -5.23 5.67 -10.25
CA HIS A 85 -6.55 5.68 -10.86
C HIS A 85 -6.58 4.67 -12.00
N ASP A 86 -7.76 4.15 -12.26
CA ASP A 86 -8.04 3.30 -13.40
C ASP A 86 -9.24 3.84 -14.18
N ASP A 87 -9.25 3.66 -15.50
CA ASP A 87 -10.30 4.20 -16.37
C ASP A 87 -11.58 3.33 -16.40
N GLN A 88 -11.57 2.16 -15.75
CA GLN A 88 -12.61 1.13 -15.88
C GLN A 88 -13.30 0.80 -14.55
N ASP A 89 -13.22 1.68 -13.55
CA ASP A 89 -13.79 1.49 -12.20
C ASP A 89 -13.38 0.17 -11.51
N TYR A 90 -12.27 -0.43 -11.92
CA TYR A 90 -11.75 -1.69 -11.41
C TYR A 90 -11.37 -1.57 -9.93
N LEU A 91 -10.61 -0.54 -9.55
CA LEU A 91 -10.19 -0.32 -8.16
C LEU A 91 -11.40 -0.03 -7.26
N HIS A 92 -12.38 0.71 -7.78
CA HIS A 92 -13.63 0.99 -7.07
C HIS A 92 -14.42 -0.31 -6.83
N SER A 93 -14.52 -1.15 -7.85
CA SER A 93 -15.21 -2.44 -7.77
C SER A 93 -14.51 -3.41 -6.81
N LEU A 94 -13.18 -3.43 -6.80
CA LEU A 94 -12.36 -4.21 -5.86
C LEU A 94 -12.62 -3.76 -4.41
N GLY A 95 -12.69 -2.45 -4.18
CA GLY A 95 -13.04 -1.87 -2.87
C GLY A 95 -14.43 -2.32 -2.40
N LYS A 96 -15.44 -2.22 -3.26
CA LYS A 96 -16.82 -2.65 -2.95
C LYS A 96 -16.90 -4.13 -2.59
N ALA A 97 -16.24 -5.00 -3.38
CA ALA A 97 -16.22 -6.44 -3.11
C ALA A 97 -15.58 -6.75 -1.75
N ARG A 98 -14.44 -6.11 -1.44
CA ARG A 98 -13.75 -6.25 -0.14
C ARG A 98 -14.64 -5.79 1.02
N THR A 99 -15.30 -4.64 0.89
CA THR A 99 -16.22 -4.13 1.93
C THR A 99 -17.40 -5.08 2.14
N ALA A 100 -18.01 -5.57 1.07
CA ALA A 100 -19.11 -6.53 1.15
C ALA A 100 -18.69 -7.84 1.83
N GLN A 101 -17.48 -8.32 1.55
CA GLN A 101 -16.91 -9.51 2.18
C GLN A 101 -16.70 -9.29 3.69
N VAL A 102 -16.08 -8.18 4.08
CA VAL A 102 -15.87 -7.85 5.51
C VAL A 102 -17.21 -7.73 6.26
N GLN A 103 -18.22 -7.11 5.66
CA GLN A 103 -19.57 -7.02 6.25
C GLN A 103 -20.27 -8.38 6.36
N LYS A 104 -20.07 -9.27 5.38
CA LYS A 104 -20.59 -10.64 5.44
C LYS A 104 -19.92 -11.40 6.60
N ASP A 105 -18.60 -11.34 6.69
CA ASP A 105 -17.84 -12.05 7.72
C ASP A 105 -18.18 -11.53 9.12
N ALA A 106 -18.36 -10.22 9.28
CA ALA A 106 -18.84 -9.61 10.52
C ALA A 106 -20.22 -10.14 10.93
N ARG A 107 -21.19 -10.22 9.99
CA ARG A 107 -22.53 -10.77 10.26
C ARG A 107 -22.51 -12.24 10.64
N ILE A 108 -21.63 -13.04 10.03
CA ILE A 108 -21.44 -14.44 10.39
C ILE A 108 -20.89 -14.53 11.82
N GLY A 109 -19.86 -13.75 12.14
CA GLY A 109 -19.28 -13.70 13.49
C GLY A 109 -20.29 -13.29 14.57
N GLU A 110 -21.14 -12.29 14.29
CA GLU A 110 -22.22 -11.90 15.21
C GLU A 110 -23.26 -13.02 15.41
N ALA A 111 -23.66 -13.69 14.33
CA ALA A 111 -24.63 -14.78 14.40
C ALA A 111 -24.08 -15.97 15.19
N GLU A 112 -22.81 -16.32 14.99
CA GLU A 112 -22.11 -17.38 15.74
C GLU A 112 -21.98 -17.01 17.22
N ALA A 113 -21.54 -15.78 17.52
CA ALA A 113 -21.44 -15.30 18.90
C ALA A 113 -22.80 -15.32 19.62
N LYS A 114 -23.88 -14.91 18.95
CA LYS A 114 -25.23 -14.92 19.50
C LYS A 114 -25.74 -16.34 19.76
N ARG A 115 -25.48 -17.27 18.83
CA ARG A 115 -25.81 -18.69 18.99
C ARG A 115 -25.09 -19.26 20.21
N ASP A 116 -23.79 -19.03 20.32
CA ASP A 116 -22.96 -19.59 21.39
C ASP A 116 -23.28 -18.96 22.76
N ALA A 117 -23.66 -17.67 22.79
CA ALA A 117 -24.21 -17.02 23.98
C ALA A 117 -25.52 -17.67 24.41
N GLY A 118 -26.47 -17.87 23.48
CA GLY A 118 -27.76 -18.50 23.77
C GLY A 118 -27.64 -19.94 24.29
N ILE A 119 -26.70 -20.73 23.73
CA ILE A 119 -26.41 -22.09 24.23
C ILE A 119 -25.89 -22.03 25.67
N ARG A 120 -24.95 -21.12 25.97
CA ARG A 120 -24.40 -20.96 27.32
C ARG A 120 -25.45 -20.50 28.32
N GLU A 121 -26.30 -19.54 27.96
CA GLU A 121 -27.42 -19.10 28.80
C GLU A 121 -28.42 -20.22 29.07
N ALA A 122 -28.80 -20.98 28.05
CA ALA A 122 -29.73 -22.11 28.20
C ALA A 122 -29.15 -23.18 29.14
N LYS A 123 -27.87 -23.50 28.99
CA LYS A 123 -27.17 -24.46 29.86
C LYS A 123 -27.10 -23.96 31.31
N ALA A 124 -26.70 -22.71 31.52
CA ALA A 124 -26.67 -22.10 32.85
C ALA A 124 -28.07 -22.08 33.50
N LYS A 125 -29.13 -21.86 32.71
CA LYS A 125 -30.51 -21.89 33.21
C LYS A 125 -30.94 -23.31 33.59
N GLN A 126 -30.62 -24.33 32.80
CA GLN A 126 -30.88 -25.73 33.13
C GLN A 126 -30.17 -26.13 34.43
N GLU A 127 -28.88 -25.81 34.56
CA GLU A 127 -28.08 -26.09 35.75
C GLU A 127 -28.68 -25.43 37.00
N LYS A 128 -29.04 -24.14 36.89
CA LYS A 128 -29.71 -23.41 37.98
C LYS A 128 -31.03 -24.07 38.42
N VAL A 129 -31.88 -24.43 37.46
CA VAL A 129 -33.17 -25.06 37.74
C VAL A 129 -32.99 -26.44 38.37
N SER A 130 -32.06 -27.25 37.86
CA SER A 130 -31.76 -28.55 38.49
C SER A 130 -31.25 -28.43 39.92
N ALA A 131 -30.43 -27.40 40.21
CA ALA A 131 -29.93 -27.16 41.57
C ALA A 131 -31.05 -26.73 42.52
N GLN A 132 -32.02 -25.93 42.05
CA GLN A 132 -33.20 -25.55 42.84
C GLN A 132 -34.07 -26.76 43.17
N TYR A 133 -34.36 -27.62 42.20
CA TYR A 133 -35.12 -28.84 42.45
C TYR A 133 -34.42 -29.77 43.44
N LEU A 134 -33.09 -29.91 43.36
CA LEU A 134 -32.34 -30.73 44.32
C LEU A 134 -32.45 -30.16 45.75
N SER A 135 -32.38 -28.84 45.89
CA SER A 135 -32.47 -28.15 47.18
C SER A 135 -33.86 -28.20 47.82
N GLU A 136 -34.93 -28.42 47.05
CA GLU A 136 -36.30 -28.55 47.60
C GLU A 136 -36.63 -29.98 48.06
N ILE A 137 -35.78 -30.96 47.73
CA ILE A 137 -35.97 -32.38 48.09
C ILE A 137 -35.22 -32.73 49.40
N GLU A 138 -34.23 -31.92 49.81
CA GLU A 138 -33.56 -31.98 51.12
C GLU A 138 -34.31 -31.20 52.20
#